data_AF-A0A7S3U1J6-F1
#
_entry.id   AF-A0A7S3U1J6-F1
#
_cell.length_a   1.000
_cell.length_b   1.000
_cell.length_c   1.000
_cell.angle_alpha   90.00
_cell.angle_beta   90.00
_cell.angle_gamma   90.00
#
_symmetry.space_group_name_H-M   'P 1'
#
loop_
_entity.id
_entity.type
_entity.pdbx_description
1 polymer ?
#
loop_
_entity_poly.entity_id
_entity_poly.type
_entity_poly.pdbx_seq_one_letter_code
_entity_poly.pdbx_strand_id
1 'polypeptide(L)'
;QWVLMCTIAERVEALRSLPTSFAKDSGAVWRPLIDTERPWDASLPEEFVGISGWHKLLVIKCFRTEKLVESVSEFIAGEMGRAYMEQTPLDLHEVFPDSRASVPLVFVLSTGADPMSTIIRYATDVGYLKRMHAISLGQGQ
;
A
#
# COMPACT_ATOMS: atom_id res chain seq x y z
N GLN A 1 16.99 -8.77 13.18
CA GLN A 1 17.26 -7.46 12.55
C GLN A 1 18.69 -7.36 12.01
N TRP A 2 19.75 -7.66 12.79
CA TRP A 2 21.14 -7.64 12.29
C TRP A 2 21.38 -8.46 11.01
N VAL A 3 20.89 -9.70 10.93
CA VAL A 3 21.01 -10.54 9.72
C VAL A 3 20.42 -9.86 8.48
N LEU A 4 19.25 -9.25 8.61
CA LEU A 4 18.60 -8.53 7.51
C LEU A 4 19.47 -7.36 7.02
N MET A 5 20.08 -6.63 7.95
CA MET A 5 20.96 -5.52 7.64
C MET A 5 22.22 -5.98 6.89
N CYS A 6 22.85 -7.07 7.32
CA CYS A 6 23.98 -7.67 6.59
C CYS A 6 23.56 -8.13 5.18
N THR A 7 22.43 -8.83 5.06
CA THR A 7 21.91 -9.29 3.77
C THR A 7 21.63 -8.13 2.80
N ILE A 8 21.09 -7.02 3.31
CA ILE A 8 20.86 -5.81 2.50
C ILE A 8 22.20 -5.21 2.08
N ALA A 9 23.16 -5.08 2.99
CA ALA A 9 24.48 -4.52 2.70
C ALA A 9 25.27 -5.32 1.66
N GLU A 10 25.10 -6.65 1.63
CA GLU A 10 25.71 -7.52 0.62
C GLU A 10 25.09 -7.39 -0.77
N ARG A 11 23.82 -6.96 -0.85
CA ARG A 11 23.03 -6.97 -2.11
C ARG A 11 22.73 -5.58 -2.66
N VAL A 12 22.86 -4.54 -1.85
CA VAL A 12 22.50 -3.17 -2.20
C VAL A 12 23.72 -2.29 -1.95
N GLU A 13 24.41 -1.91 -3.03
CA GLU A 13 25.67 -1.15 -2.94
C GLU A 13 25.48 0.18 -2.18
N ALA A 14 24.35 0.86 -2.39
CA ALA A 14 24.03 2.11 -1.69
C ALA A 14 23.88 1.95 -0.16
N LEU A 15 23.75 0.72 0.34
CA LEU A 15 23.58 0.40 1.77
C LEU A 15 24.70 -0.50 2.30
N ARG A 16 25.81 -0.63 1.57
CA ARG A 16 26.91 -1.53 1.92
C ARG A 16 27.57 -1.20 3.26
N SER A 17 27.62 0.09 3.62
CA SER A 17 28.18 0.55 4.90
C SER A 17 27.21 0.44 6.08
N LEU A 18 25.95 0.07 5.85
CA LEU A 18 24.88 0.11 6.86
C LEU A 18 25.21 -0.65 8.17
N PRO A 19 25.71 -1.91 8.14
CA PRO A 19 26.07 -2.63 9.37
C PRO A 19 27.22 -1.97 10.13
N THR A 20 28.23 -1.50 9.39
CA THR A 20 29.40 -0.83 9.98
C THR A 20 29.00 0.51 10.59
N SER A 21 28.13 1.27 9.92
CA SER A 21 27.59 2.53 10.44
C SER A 21 26.79 2.33 11.72
N PHE A 22 25.95 1.30 11.77
CA PHE A 22 25.16 1.00 12.98
C PHE A 22 26.03 0.50 14.14
N ALA A 23 27.09 -0.26 13.87
CA ALA A 23 28.00 -0.75 14.90
C ALA A 23 28.88 0.34 15.52
N LYS A 24 29.09 1.48 14.85
CA LYS A 24 29.81 2.63 15.40
C LYS A 24 28.98 3.32 16.47
N ASP A 25 29.67 3.78 17.53
CA ASP A 25 29.10 4.57 18.62
C ASP A 25 27.80 4.01 19.21
N SER A 26 27.69 2.67 19.25
CA SER A 26 26.50 1.94 19.70
C SER A 26 25.20 2.36 18.99
N GLY A 27 25.29 2.79 17.73
CA GLY A 27 24.15 3.22 16.93
C GLY A 27 23.55 4.57 17.33
N ALA A 28 24.28 5.40 18.10
CA ALA A 28 23.77 6.69 18.58
C ALA A 28 23.26 7.60 17.44
N VAL A 29 23.94 7.61 16.29
CA VAL A 29 23.56 8.39 15.11
C VAL A 29 22.23 7.92 14.48
N TRP A 30 21.80 6.70 14.76
CA TRP A 30 20.55 6.12 14.24
C TRP A 30 19.34 6.35 15.15
N ARG A 31 19.55 6.82 16.39
CA ARG A 31 18.46 7.10 17.34
C ARG A 31 17.35 7.99 16.77
N PRO A 32 17.62 9.05 15.99
CA PRO A 32 16.54 9.86 15.39
C PRO A 32 15.57 9.05 14.52
N LEU A 33 16.05 8.01 13.83
CA LEU A 33 15.21 7.10 13.04
C LEU A 33 14.59 5.99 13.92
N ILE A 34 15.32 5.50 14.91
CA ILE A 34 14.89 4.41 15.79
C ILE A 34 13.82 4.87 16.79
N ASP A 35 13.88 6.11 17.29
CA ASP A 35 13.04 6.56 18.40
C ASP A 35 11.81 7.37 17.94
N THR A 36 11.75 7.79 16.67
CA THR A 36 10.64 8.62 16.16
C THR A 36 9.37 7.82 15.89
N GLU A 37 8.19 8.43 16.04
CA GLU A 37 6.93 7.84 15.58
C GLU A 37 6.78 7.86 14.05
N ARG A 38 7.55 8.72 13.36
CA ARG A 38 7.49 8.94 11.91
C ARG A 38 8.86 8.74 11.27
N PRO A 39 9.31 7.48 11.07
CA PRO A 39 10.64 7.19 10.53
C PRO A 39 10.84 7.64 9.08
N TRP A 40 9.76 7.81 8.31
CA TRP A 40 9.81 8.39 6.98
C TRP A 40 10.30 9.84 6.98
N ASP A 41 9.97 10.60 8.03
CA ASP A 41 10.34 12.02 8.16
C ASP A 41 11.72 12.19 8.84
N ALA A 42 12.28 11.12 9.41
CA ALA A 42 13.57 11.18 10.09
C ALA A 42 14.73 11.49 9.15
N SER A 43 15.68 12.27 9.66
CA SER A 43 17.01 12.42 9.07
C SER A 43 17.79 11.11 9.16
N LEU A 44 18.51 10.79 8.09
CA LEU A 44 19.47 9.69 8.08
C LEU A 44 20.86 10.20 8.47
N PRO A 45 21.78 9.30 8.89
CA PRO A 45 23.18 9.66 9.05
C PRO A 45 23.77 10.23 7.74
N GLU A 46 24.81 11.06 7.88
CA GLU A 46 25.42 11.81 6.78
C GLU A 46 25.78 10.92 5.56
N GLU A 47 26.31 9.72 5.82
CA GLU A 47 26.71 8.76 4.78
C GLU A 47 25.52 8.19 3.96
N PHE A 48 24.28 8.34 4.44
CA PHE A 48 23.05 7.92 3.77
C PHE A 48 22.21 9.10 3.30
N VAL A 49 22.72 10.33 3.36
CA VAL A 49 22.04 11.48 2.78
C VAL A 49 22.00 11.31 1.26
N GLY A 50 20.82 11.47 0.67
CA GLY A 50 20.63 11.37 -0.78
C GLY A 50 20.39 9.95 -1.31
N ILE A 51 20.27 8.92 -0.46
CA ILE A 51 19.76 7.63 -0.91
C ILE A 51 18.31 7.78 -1.42
N SER A 52 17.92 6.93 -2.37
CA SER A 52 16.55 6.93 -2.89
C SER A 52 15.52 6.59 -1.80
N GLY A 53 14.26 7.00 -2.01
CA GLY A 53 13.15 6.63 -1.13
C GLY A 53 13.02 5.11 -0.96
N TRP A 54 13.29 4.34 -2.02
CA TRP A 54 13.35 2.88 -1.96
C TRP A 54 14.41 2.36 -0.98
N HIS A 55 15.63 2.88 -1.04
CA HIS A 55 16.68 2.49 -0.09
C HIS A 55 16.35 2.94 1.34
N LYS A 56 15.69 4.10 1.52
CA LYS A 56 15.19 4.53 2.83
C LYS A 56 14.17 3.54 3.40
N LEU A 57 13.27 2.98 2.59
CA LEU A 57 12.36 1.92 3.05
C LEU A 57 13.08 0.67 3.55
N LEU A 58 14.19 0.28 2.90
CA LEU A 58 15.01 -0.85 3.34
C LEU A 58 15.69 -0.58 4.68
N VAL A 59 16.17 0.65 4.88
CA VAL A 59 16.72 1.10 6.17
C VAL A 59 15.64 1.07 7.25
N ILE A 60 14.44 1.60 6.98
CA ILE A 60 13.31 1.56 7.92
C ILE A 60 12.93 0.11 8.22
N LYS A 61 12.93 -0.78 7.23
CA LYS A 61 12.66 -2.22 7.44
C LYS A 61 13.66 -2.87 8.39
N CYS A 62 14.92 -2.42 8.43
CA CYS A 62 15.94 -2.92 9.37
C CYS A 62 15.67 -2.48 10.82
N PHE A 63 15.25 -1.23 11.02
CA PHE A 63 15.16 -0.61 12.34
C PHE A 63 13.75 -0.57 12.93
N ARG A 64 12.75 -0.27 12.11
CA ARG A 64 11.34 0.01 12.48
C ARG A 64 10.38 -0.73 11.54
N THR A 65 10.48 -2.05 11.51
CA THR A 65 9.67 -2.91 10.62
C THR A 65 8.17 -2.70 10.80
N GLU A 66 7.71 -2.40 12.02
CA GLU A 66 6.31 -2.15 12.35
C GLU A 66 5.77 -0.84 11.73
N LYS A 67 6.65 0.12 11.42
CA LYS A 67 6.31 1.38 10.73
C LYS A 67 6.49 1.30 9.21
N LEU A 68 6.85 0.13 8.68
CA LEU A 68 7.14 -0.04 7.26
C LEU A 68 5.90 0.25 6.39
N VAL A 69 4.72 -0.22 6.79
CA VAL A 69 3.49 -0.01 6.01
C VAL A 69 3.16 1.48 5.89
N GLU A 70 3.22 2.22 7.00
CA GLU A 70 3.04 3.68 7.01
C GLU A 70 4.10 4.38 6.14
N SER A 71 5.36 3.93 6.21
CA SER A 71 6.44 4.51 5.42
C SER A 71 6.31 4.23 3.92
N VAL A 72 5.82 3.04 3.54
CA VAL A 72 5.51 2.70 2.14
C VAL A 72 4.40 3.60 1.61
N SER A 73 3.39 3.90 2.41
CA SER A 73 2.33 4.84 2.04
C SER A 73 2.87 6.23 1.72
N GLU A 74 3.76 6.76 2.56
CA GLU A 74 4.38 8.07 2.32
C GLU A 74 5.32 8.06 1.11
N PHE A 75 6.03 6.94 0.87
CA PHE A 75 6.82 6.74 -0.35
C PHE A 75 5.94 6.81 -1.61
N ILE A 76 4.83 6.06 -1.65
CA ILE A 76 3.90 6.06 -2.79
C ILE A 76 3.31 7.47 -2.98
N ALA A 77 2.93 8.14 -1.89
CA ALA A 77 2.41 9.50 -1.94
C ALA A 77 3.43 10.50 -2.52
N GLY A 78 4.72 10.33 -2.25
CA GLY A 78 5.79 11.16 -2.79
C GLY A 78 6.14 10.88 -4.27
N GLU A 79 6.16 9.61 -4.68
CA GLU A 79 6.56 9.20 -6.03
C GLU A 79 5.41 9.25 -7.04
N MET A 80 4.21 8.84 -6.63
CA MET A 80 3.04 8.71 -7.51
C MET A 80 1.96 9.76 -7.23
N GLY A 81 1.99 10.37 -6.05
CA GLY A 81 0.98 11.32 -5.60
C GLY A 81 -0.06 10.69 -4.67
N ARG A 82 -0.69 11.52 -3.84
CA ARG A 82 -1.65 11.08 -2.81
C ARG A 82 -2.91 10.41 -3.37
N ALA A 83 -3.28 10.69 -4.62
CA ALA A 83 -4.41 10.03 -5.28
C ALA A 83 -4.26 8.49 -5.35
N TYR A 84 -3.02 7.97 -5.34
CA TYR A 84 -2.76 6.53 -5.32
C TYR A 84 -2.88 5.90 -3.93
N MET A 85 -3.06 6.71 -2.89
CA MET A 85 -3.35 6.27 -1.52
C MET A 85 -4.84 6.32 -1.19
N GLU A 86 -5.62 7.04 -1.99
CA GLU A 86 -7.05 7.23 -1.76
C GLU A 86 -7.83 6.03 -2.32
N GLN A 87 -8.63 5.40 -1.47
CA GLN A 87 -9.60 4.41 -1.93
C GLN A 87 -10.74 5.15 -2.62
N THR A 88 -10.87 4.98 -3.94
CA THR A 88 -12.02 5.50 -4.68
C THR A 88 -13.23 4.59 -4.44
N PRO A 89 -14.38 5.13 -3.98
CA PRO A 89 -15.61 4.36 -3.86
C PRO A 89 -16.05 3.82 -5.23
N LEU A 90 -16.70 2.66 -5.24
CA LEU A 90 -17.28 2.12 -6.48
C LEU A 90 -18.45 2.99 -6.94
N ASP A 91 -18.34 3.57 -8.14
CA ASP A 91 -19.45 4.21 -8.84
C ASP A 91 -19.82 3.43 -10.12
N LEU A 92 -21.00 2.81 -10.11
CA LEU A 92 -21.53 2.08 -11.27
C LEU A 92 -21.85 2.99 -12.46
N HIS A 93 -22.08 4.28 -12.25
CA HIS A 93 -22.24 5.23 -13.36
C HIS A 93 -20.94 5.45 -14.13
N GLU A 94 -19.80 5.30 -13.48
CA GLU A 94 -18.48 5.43 -14.11
C GLU A 94 -18.01 4.09 -14.70
N VAL A 95 -18.15 2.98 -13.96
CA VAL A 95 -17.54 1.70 -14.39
C VAL A 95 -18.40 0.87 -15.35
N PHE A 96 -19.74 0.99 -15.30
CA PHE A 96 -20.61 0.16 -16.14
C PHE A 96 -20.51 0.50 -17.64
N PRO A 97 -20.39 1.78 -18.06
CA PRO A 97 -20.19 2.14 -19.47
C PRO A 97 -18.94 1.52 -20.11
N ASP A 98 -17.88 1.29 -19.32
CA ASP A 98 -16.65 0.66 -19.78
C ASP A 98 -16.73 -0.88 -19.82
N SER A 99 -17.81 -1.45 -19.28
CA SER A 99 -18.05 -2.90 -19.29
C SER A 99 -18.60 -3.40 -20.64
N ARG A 100 -18.53 -4.71 -20.86
CA ARG A 100 -19.03 -5.35 -22.10
C ARG A 100 -19.86 -6.57 -21.73
N ALA A 101 -20.90 -6.88 -22.53
CA ALA A 101 -21.74 -8.05 -22.31
C ALA A 101 -20.97 -9.39 -22.37
N SER A 102 -19.80 -9.42 -23.00
CA SER A 102 -18.91 -10.58 -23.04
C SER A 102 -17.93 -10.68 -21.86
N VAL A 103 -17.87 -9.67 -20.99
CA VAL A 103 -16.94 -9.60 -19.87
C VAL A 103 -17.73 -9.39 -18.57
N PRO A 104 -17.88 -10.41 -17.71
CA PRO A 104 -18.69 -10.29 -16.50
C PRO A 104 -18.03 -9.35 -15.48
N LEU A 105 -18.85 -8.56 -14.78
CA LEU A 105 -18.44 -7.75 -13.64
C LEU A 105 -18.46 -8.61 -12.37
N VAL A 106 -17.34 -8.67 -11.67
CA VAL A 106 -17.17 -9.46 -10.43
C VAL A 106 -17.05 -8.52 -9.24
N PHE A 107 -17.90 -8.70 -8.24
CA PHE A 107 -17.89 -7.92 -7.00
C PHE A 107 -17.29 -8.77 -5.88
N VAL A 108 -16.17 -8.33 -5.31
CA VAL A 108 -15.54 -8.97 -4.15
C VAL A 108 -16.01 -8.25 -2.90
N LEU A 109 -16.71 -8.97 -2.02
CA LEU A 109 -17.37 -8.39 -0.86
C LEU A 109 -16.57 -8.60 0.42
N SER A 110 -16.38 -7.51 1.16
CA SER A 110 -16.04 -7.60 2.57
C SER A 110 -17.29 -7.84 3.41
N THR A 111 -17.12 -8.36 4.63
CA THR A 111 -18.24 -8.59 5.56
C THR A 111 -19.05 -7.31 5.75
N GLY A 112 -20.37 -7.40 5.55
CA GLY A 112 -21.29 -6.26 5.70
C GLY A 112 -21.46 -5.39 4.44
N ALA A 113 -20.71 -5.63 3.36
CA ALA A 113 -20.93 -4.96 2.09
C ALA A 113 -22.15 -5.55 1.36
N ASP A 114 -23.05 -4.68 0.89
CA ASP A 114 -24.21 -5.06 0.09
C ASP A 114 -24.09 -4.48 -1.34
N PRO A 115 -23.57 -5.23 -2.32
CA PRO A 115 -23.48 -4.78 -3.70
C PRO A 115 -24.85 -4.78 -4.38
N MET A 116 -25.80 -5.59 -3.91
CA MET A 116 -27.08 -5.80 -4.59
C MET A 116 -27.93 -4.54 -4.53
N SER A 117 -27.98 -3.86 -3.37
CA SER A 117 -28.66 -2.56 -3.29
C SER A 117 -28.05 -1.52 -4.25
N THR A 118 -26.72 -1.50 -4.38
CA THR A 118 -26.02 -0.59 -5.30
C THR A 118 -26.38 -0.90 -6.76
N ILE A 119 -26.40 -2.18 -7.14
CA ILE A 119 -26.78 -2.63 -8.50
C ILE A 119 -28.25 -2.34 -8.79
N ILE A 120 -29.16 -2.62 -7.84
CA ILE A 120 -30.60 -2.35 -7.97
C ILE A 120 -30.85 -0.84 -8.16
N ARG A 121 -30.17 0.00 -7.37
CA ARG A 121 -30.26 1.46 -7.49
C ARG A 121 -29.81 1.91 -8.88
N TYR A 122 -28.62 1.50 -9.31
CA TYR A 122 -28.11 1.82 -10.65
C TYR A 122 -29.08 1.38 -11.75
N ALA A 123 -29.55 0.13 -11.70
CA ALA A 123 -30.50 -0.41 -12.68
C ALA A 123 -31.83 0.35 -12.69
N THR A 124 -32.25 0.92 -11.56
CA THR A 124 -33.44 1.78 -11.48
C THR A 124 -33.16 3.11 -12.18
N ASP A 125 -32.03 3.76 -11.87
CA ASP A 125 -31.64 5.07 -12.39
C ASP A 125 -31.49 5.07 -13.92
N VAL A 126 -30.98 3.99 -14.50
CA VAL A 126 -30.81 3.85 -15.96
C VAL A 126 -32.00 3.16 -16.66
N GLY A 127 -33.07 2.83 -15.95
CA GLY A 127 -34.27 2.19 -16.51
C GLY A 127 -34.06 0.73 -16.95
N TYR A 128 -33.10 0.03 -16.34
CA TYR A 128 -32.73 -1.36 -16.63
C TYR A 128 -33.34 -2.36 -15.64
N LEU A 129 -34.05 -1.89 -14.61
CA LEU A 129 -34.62 -2.74 -13.55
C LEU A 129 -35.44 -3.92 -14.10
N LYS A 130 -36.23 -3.72 -15.15
CA LYS A 130 -37.05 -4.78 -15.79
C LYS A 130 -36.22 -5.85 -16.53
N ARG A 131 -34.97 -5.56 -16.88
CA ARG A 131 -34.03 -6.45 -17.58
C ARG A 131 -33.11 -7.19 -16.61
N MET A 132 -33.15 -6.84 -15.33
CA MET A 132 -32.29 -7.43 -14.30
C MET A 132 -32.94 -8.70 -13.75
N HIS A 133 -32.18 -9.78 -13.73
CA HIS A 133 -32.57 -11.04 -13.11
C HIS A 133 -31.54 -11.38 -12.03
N ALA A 134 -32.00 -11.53 -10.79
CA ALA A 134 -31.16 -11.86 -9.65
C ALA A 134 -31.37 -13.34 -9.28
N ILE A 135 -30.28 -14.08 -9.15
CA ILE A 135 -30.28 -15.47 -8.69
C ILE A 135 -29.31 -15.54 -7.51
N SER A 136 -29.79 -16.03 -6.36
CA SER A 136 -28.94 -16.34 -5.23
C SER A 136 -28.57 -17.82 -5.27
N LEU A 137 -27.27 -18.12 -5.21
CA LEU A 137 -26.79 -19.49 -5.06
C LEU A 137 -26.91 -19.92 -3.59
N GLY A 138 -27.34 -21.16 -3.37
CA GLY A 138 -27.49 -21.78 -2.05
C GLY A 138 -27.17 -23.27 -2.12
N GLN A 139 -27.38 -24.01 -1.04
CA GLN A 139 -27.20 -25.47 -1.03
C GLN A 139 -28.27 -26.13 -1.92
N GLY A 140 -27.86 -26.79 -3.01
CA GLY A 140 -28.75 -27.58 -3.89
C GLY A 140 -29.07 -26.96 -5.25
N GLN A 141 -28.26 -26.02 -5.74
CA GLN A 141 -28.25 -25.55 -7.14
C GLN A 141 -27.10 -26.23 -7.90
#